data_AF-A0A0N4YHU5-F1
#
_entry.id   AF-A0A0N4YHU5-F1
#
_cell.length_a   1.000
_cell.length_b   1.000
_cell.length_c   1.000
_cell.angle_alpha   90.00
_cell.angle_beta   90.00
_cell.angle_gamma   90.00
#
_symmetry.space_group_name_H-M   'P 1'
#
loop_
_entity.id
_entity.type
_entity.pdbx_description
1 polymer ?
#
loop_
_entity_poly.entity_id
_entity_poly.type
_entity_poly.pdbx_seq_one_letter_code
_entity_poly.pdbx_strand_id
1 'polypeptide(L)'
;MRQLYPLVNLLLLQTTVAFTVLPYIQIDYAHYFHLAQCQAKCAEKCDSGCHQHRRAHGKAQKSKAAIIDGHRFWNESSAETAKVGSTLVSSVELLCQNPSLDEEFGETSEGFVRISLLRPAGPTRYVIQWKQRTQAMGYYDESQWITASVEADTFFKVKGLIPGVQYRFMVTAVGPTGRLGEPLTSAWSEISTNTAPKMPSQPITLRNGYNSDKGVTAHLEWQRTPQDSCFYKLQLSNASTQVTRDVTLDSSSSILLPHLEFDTDYSVTVAAMSSDKIQMSRPVTTGFKSLPCRDVHGQGSLQCAPEPATDLTVVVRPNGTGLVSWKPSADVQNILFYQIVYHAISDEYDCSTQQEIVNIPAVSYPFVLLG
;
A
#
# COMPACT_ATOMS: atom_id res chain seq x y z
N MET A 1 13.49 21.79 -29.09
CA MET A 1 13.87 22.11 -27.69
C MET A 1 12.93 21.38 -26.76
N ARG A 2 13.35 20.22 -26.23
CA ARG A 2 12.56 19.41 -25.28
C ARG A 2 12.98 19.82 -23.87
N GLN A 3 12.06 20.42 -23.12
CA GLN A 3 12.26 20.68 -21.70
C GLN A 3 12.20 19.37 -20.92
N LEU A 4 13.34 19.01 -20.33
CA LEU A 4 13.44 18.01 -19.27
C LEU A 4 12.90 18.63 -17.98
N TYR A 5 11.77 18.14 -17.48
CA TYR A 5 11.35 18.37 -16.10
C TYR A 5 11.97 17.30 -15.20
N PRO A 6 12.72 17.66 -14.15
CA PRO A 6 13.17 16.69 -13.16
C PRO A 6 12.00 16.32 -12.23
N LEU A 7 11.71 15.02 -12.17
CA LEU A 7 10.85 14.38 -11.17
C LEU A 7 11.44 14.60 -9.76
N VAL A 8 10.99 15.65 -9.07
CA VAL A 8 11.18 15.76 -7.63
C VAL A 8 10.03 14.99 -6.97
N ASN A 9 10.24 13.69 -6.77
CA ASN A 9 9.40 12.89 -5.88
C ASN A 9 9.66 13.35 -4.44
N LEU A 10 8.79 14.20 -3.92
CA LEU A 10 8.72 14.49 -2.49
C LEU A 10 8.10 13.27 -1.78
N LEU A 11 8.93 12.29 -1.44
CA LEU A 11 8.56 11.24 -0.50
C LEU A 11 8.40 11.89 0.88
N LEU A 12 7.16 12.09 1.30
CA LEU A 12 6.83 12.28 2.71
C LEU A 12 7.27 11.00 3.43
N LEU A 13 8.45 11.04 4.06
CA LEU A 13 8.82 10.04 5.07
C LEU A 13 7.77 10.15 6.17
N GLN A 14 6.81 9.21 6.19
CA GLN A 14 6.02 8.98 7.38
C GLN A 14 6.99 8.48 8.45
N THR A 15 7.41 9.37 9.35
CA THR A 15 8.13 8.99 10.55
C THR A 15 7.16 8.22 11.42
N THR A 16 7.13 6.90 11.29
CA THR A 16 6.38 6.05 12.19
C THR A 16 6.98 6.19 13.58
N VAL A 17 6.17 6.66 14.53
CA VAL A 17 6.57 6.72 15.93
C VAL A 17 6.77 5.28 16.41
N ALA A 18 7.87 5.04 17.11
CA ALA A 18 8.24 3.73 17.63
C ALA A 18 8.33 3.78 19.14
N PHE A 19 7.82 2.76 19.83
CA PHE A 19 8.09 2.55 21.25
C PHE A 19 8.81 1.22 21.49
N THR A 20 9.58 1.17 22.57
CA THR A 20 10.32 -0.03 22.99
C THR A 20 9.56 -0.75 24.09
N VAL A 21 9.43 -2.06 23.97
CA VAL A 21 8.89 -2.97 24.98
C VAL A 21 9.95 -3.13 26.07
N LEU A 22 9.70 -2.55 27.24
CA LEU A 22 10.62 -2.61 28.37
C LEU A 22 10.11 -3.57 29.45
N PRO A 23 10.90 -4.59 29.84
CA PRO A 23 10.41 -5.70 30.68
C PRO A 23 10.02 -5.33 32.12
N TYR A 24 10.37 -4.14 32.62
CA TYR A 24 10.26 -3.83 34.06
C TYR A 24 9.66 -2.46 34.42
N ILE A 25 9.25 -1.64 33.45
CA ILE A 25 8.70 -0.32 33.76
C ILE A 25 7.17 -0.39 33.69
N GLN A 26 6.53 -0.68 34.83
CA GLN A 26 5.09 -0.52 34.95
C GLN A 26 4.78 0.98 35.10
N ILE A 27 4.37 1.62 34.00
CA ILE A 27 3.95 3.02 34.05
C ILE A 27 2.45 3.11 34.32
N ASP A 28 2.08 4.09 35.13
CA ASP A 28 0.71 4.33 35.56
C ASP A 28 -0.22 4.56 34.36
N TYR A 29 -1.20 3.69 34.21
CA TYR A 29 -2.24 3.78 33.18
C TYR A 29 -2.99 5.11 33.26
N ALA A 30 -3.29 5.59 34.47
CA ALA A 30 -4.01 6.84 34.65
C ALA A 30 -3.23 8.01 34.02
N HIS A 31 -1.93 8.09 34.28
CA HIS A 31 -1.06 9.10 33.68
C HIS A 31 -1.15 9.13 32.15
N TYR A 32 -1.02 7.97 31.50
CA TYR A 32 -1.10 7.85 30.03
C TYR A 32 -2.48 8.17 29.49
N PHE A 33 -3.53 7.77 30.20
CA PHE A 33 -4.91 8.12 29.85
C PHE A 33 -5.12 9.63 29.86
N HIS A 34 -4.68 10.32 30.92
CA HIS A 34 -4.76 11.77 31.02
C HIS A 34 -3.91 12.46 29.94
N LEU A 35 -2.71 11.95 29.65
CA LEU A 35 -1.87 12.45 28.57
C LEU A 35 -2.57 12.32 27.22
N ALA A 36 -3.18 11.17 26.93
CA ALA A 36 -3.92 10.91 25.70
C ALA A 36 -5.12 11.85 25.54
N GLN A 37 -5.90 12.04 26.61
CA GLN A 37 -7.03 12.97 26.60
C GLN A 37 -6.57 14.42 26.40
N CYS A 38 -5.46 14.82 27.03
CA CYS A 38 -4.88 16.16 26.86
C CYS A 38 -4.46 16.38 25.40
N GLN A 39 -3.74 15.42 24.80
CA GLN A 39 -3.33 15.48 23.40
C GLN A 39 -4.52 15.51 22.44
N ALA A 40 -5.59 14.75 22.71
CA ALA A 40 -6.82 14.75 21.93
C ALA A 40 -7.53 16.13 21.99
N LYS A 41 -7.70 16.72 23.19
CA LYS A 41 -8.24 18.09 23.35
C LYS A 41 -7.39 19.13 22.63
N CYS A 42 -6.06 18.99 22.67
CA CYS A 42 -5.16 19.89 21.94
C CYS A 42 -5.33 19.78 20.42
N ALA A 43 -5.43 18.56 19.88
CA ALA A 43 -5.66 18.35 18.45
C ALA A 43 -6.99 18.94 17.99
N GLU A 44 -8.07 18.74 18.75
CA GLU A 44 -9.40 19.34 18.50
C GLU A 44 -9.33 20.87 18.39
N LYS A 45 -8.58 21.51 19.29
CA LYS A 45 -8.38 22.97 19.30
C LYS A 45 -7.43 23.47 18.22
N CYS A 46 -6.54 22.62 17.71
CA CYS A 46 -5.59 23.02 16.67
C CYS A 46 -6.12 22.86 15.25
N ASP A 47 -7.00 21.91 14.99
CA ASP A 47 -7.78 21.85 13.74
C ASP A 47 -8.71 23.07 13.59
N SER A 48 -9.06 23.73 14.69
CA SER A 48 -9.82 24.99 14.73
C SER A 48 -8.96 26.27 14.70
N GLY A 49 -7.63 26.16 14.53
CA GLY A 49 -6.73 27.30 14.27
C GLY A 49 -5.75 27.65 15.40
N CYS A 50 -4.66 26.89 15.56
CA CYS A 50 -3.64 27.12 16.59
C CYS A 50 -2.60 28.23 16.28
N HIS A 51 -2.71 28.98 15.18
CA HIS A 51 -1.69 29.96 14.78
C HIS A 51 -1.89 31.41 15.28
N GLN A 52 -3.00 31.73 15.94
CA GLN A 52 -3.28 33.14 16.30
C GLN A 52 -2.68 33.62 17.63
N HIS A 53 -2.19 32.75 18.52
CA HIS A 53 -1.78 33.18 19.87
C HIS A 53 -0.28 33.35 20.11
N ARG A 54 0.60 33.10 19.12
CA ARG A 54 2.06 33.22 19.31
C ARG A 54 2.63 34.58 18.89
N ARG A 55 1.92 35.67 19.20
CA ARG A 55 2.48 37.04 19.24
C ARG A 55 1.96 37.79 20.45
N ALA A 56 2.30 37.30 21.64
CA ALA A 56 2.36 38.13 22.84
C ALA A 56 3.66 37.80 23.57
N HIS A 57 4.73 38.51 23.20
CA HIS A 57 5.91 38.61 24.04
C HIS A 57 5.51 39.35 25.33
N GLY A 58 5.31 38.60 26.39
CA GLY A 58 5.15 39.11 27.75
C GLY A 58 5.69 38.06 28.71
N LYS A 59 6.65 38.45 29.55
CA LYS A 59 7.34 37.59 30.54
C LYS A 59 6.34 36.66 31.23
N ALA A 60 6.58 35.35 31.12
CA ALA A 60 5.72 34.31 31.66
C ALA A 60 5.67 34.36 33.21
N GLN A 61 4.69 35.08 33.74
CA GLN A 61 4.09 34.69 35.02
C GLN A 61 3.35 33.39 34.75
N LYS A 62 3.78 32.29 35.39
CA LYS A 62 3.00 31.05 35.47
C LYS A 62 1.65 31.41 36.10
N SER A 63 0.62 31.59 35.28
CA SER A 63 -0.66 32.10 35.77
C SER A 63 -1.33 31.02 36.63
N LYS A 64 -1.81 31.40 37.82
CA LYS A 64 -2.63 30.52 38.68
C LYS A 64 -3.82 29.91 37.91
N ALA A 65 -4.31 30.60 36.88
CA ALA A 65 -5.35 30.12 35.98
C ALA A 65 -4.96 28.82 35.26
N ALA A 66 -3.75 28.73 34.69
CA ALA A 66 -3.30 27.51 34.01
C ALA A 66 -3.19 26.31 34.98
N ILE A 67 -2.82 26.56 36.24
CA ILE A 67 -2.77 25.53 37.29
C ILE A 67 -4.19 25.08 37.67
N ILE A 68 -5.13 26.02 37.85
CA ILE A 68 -6.53 25.72 38.17
C ILE A 68 -7.21 24.96 37.01
N ASP A 69 -6.98 25.37 35.77
CA ASP A 69 -7.49 24.69 34.58
C ASP A 69 -6.89 23.28 34.44
N GLY A 70 -5.61 23.13 34.79
CA GLY A 70 -4.96 21.83 34.92
C GLY A 70 -5.66 20.94 35.94
N HIS A 71 -5.85 21.40 37.17
CA HIS A 71 -6.56 20.64 38.21
C HIS A 71 -8.00 20.30 37.83
N ARG A 72 -8.72 21.22 37.19
CA ARG A 72 -10.06 20.95 36.65
C ARG A 72 -10.02 19.85 35.59
N PHE A 73 -9.07 19.92 34.65
CA PHE A 73 -8.85 18.88 33.66
C PHE A 73 -8.61 17.52 34.32
N TRP A 74 -7.73 17.43 35.32
CA TRP A 74 -7.47 16.18 36.05
C TRP A 74 -8.72 15.60 36.69
N ASN A 75 -9.56 16.45 37.31
CA ASN A 75 -10.80 16.00 37.95
C ASN A 75 -11.89 15.58 36.95
N GLU A 76 -11.95 16.20 35.76
CA GLU A 76 -12.94 15.88 34.72
C GLU A 76 -12.55 14.68 33.84
N SER A 77 -11.28 14.27 33.90
CA SER A 77 -10.73 13.21 33.05
C SER A 77 -10.80 11.86 33.77
N SER A 78 -11.97 11.24 33.85
CA SER A 78 -12.09 9.90 34.44
C SER A 78 -11.92 8.79 33.39
N ALA A 79 -11.06 7.82 33.69
CA ALA A 79 -10.86 6.61 32.89
C ALA A 79 -12.10 5.68 32.88
N GLU A 80 -13.01 5.84 33.84
CA GLU A 80 -14.20 4.99 34.02
C GLU A 80 -15.41 5.47 33.22
N THR A 81 -15.36 6.65 32.61
CA THR A 81 -16.51 7.21 31.88
C THR A 81 -16.46 6.80 30.41
N ALA A 82 -16.60 5.50 30.13
CA ALA A 82 -16.83 5.04 28.77
C ALA A 82 -18.29 5.33 28.39
N LYS A 83 -18.53 6.08 27.29
CA LYS A 83 -19.88 6.14 26.71
C LYS A 83 -20.19 4.75 26.13
N VAL A 84 -21.04 4.01 26.85
CA VAL A 84 -21.60 2.72 26.45
C VAL A 84 -22.15 2.83 25.02
N GLY A 85 -21.59 2.04 24.10
CA GLY A 85 -22.03 1.96 22.70
C GLY A 85 -21.19 2.70 21.65
N SER A 86 -20.02 3.24 22.00
CA SER A 86 -19.19 4.04 21.06
C SER A 86 -17.89 3.38 20.56
N THR A 87 -17.81 2.04 20.56
CA THR A 87 -16.60 1.29 20.14
C THR A 87 -16.08 1.80 18.79
N LEU A 88 -14.85 2.30 18.81
CA LEU A 88 -14.20 2.88 17.64
C LEU A 88 -13.27 1.88 16.94
N VAL A 89 -12.56 1.08 17.73
CA VAL A 89 -11.57 0.12 17.26
C VAL A 89 -12.25 -1.20 16.91
N SER A 90 -11.98 -1.73 15.72
CA SER A 90 -12.49 -3.01 15.22
C SER A 90 -11.55 -4.18 15.50
N SER A 91 -10.24 -3.99 15.29
CA SER A 91 -9.22 -5.01 15.54
C SER A 91 -7.86 -4.37 15.84
N VAL A 92 -7.01 -5.13 16.53
CA VAL A 92 -5.60 -4.80 16.81
C VAL A 92 -4.77 -6.01 16.48
N GLU A 93 -3.81 -5.86 15.57
CA GLU A 93 -3.05 -6.98 15.01
C GLU A 93 -1.57 -6.60 14.82
N LEU A 94 -0.66 -7.51 15.18
CA LEU A 94 0.74 -7.43 14.75
C LEU A 94 0.81 -7.89 13.29
N LEU A 95 1.20 -7.00 12.39
CA LEU A 95 1.17 -7.28 10.95
C LEU A 95 2.39 -8.04 10.46
N CYS A 96 3.55 -7.76 11.05
CA CYS A 96 4.83 -8.30 10.62
C CYS A 96 5.87 -8.08 11.72
N GLN A 97 7.00 -8.77 11.59
CA GLN A 97 8.14 -8.62 12.46
C GLN A 97 9.46 -8.88 11.75
N ASN A 98 10.53 -8.33 12.29
CA ASN A 98 11.89 -8.57 11.84
C ASN A 98 12.84 -8.66 13.03
N PRO A 99 13.83 -9.57 12.99
CA PRO A 99 14.93 -9.52 13.93
C PRO A 99 15.67 -8.20 13.78
N SER A 100 16.09 -7.63 14.90
CA SER A 100 16.83 -6.38 14.99
C SER A 100 17.86 -6.48 16.11
N LEU A 101 19.05 -5.96 15.86
CA LEU A 101 20.06 -5.81 16.90
C LEU A 101 19.83 -4.48 17.60
N ASP A 102 19.60 -4.54 18.90
CA ASP A 102 19.50 -3.37 19.76
C ASP A 102 20.78 -3.26 20.59
N GLU A 103 21.37 -2.06 20.66
CA GLU A 103 22.64 -1.83 21.37
C GLU A 103 22.52 -2.05 22.88
N GLU A 104 21.32 -1.85 23.45
CA GLU A 104 21.06 -1.97 24.89
C GLU A 104 20.55 -3.37 25.25
N PHE A 105 19.69 -3.96 24.40
CA PHE A 105 18.99 -5.21 24.71
C PHE A 105 19.49 -6.44 23.93
N GLY A 106 20.45 -6.27 23.00
CA GLY A 106 21.02 -7.36 22.22
C GLY A 106 20.09 -7.83 21.08
N GLU A 107 19.98 -9.14 20.90
CA GLU A 107 19.12 -9.75 19.88
C GLU A 107 17.64 -9.57 20.25
N THR A 108 16.98 -8.65 19.55
CA THR A 108 15.55 -8.37 19.71
C THR A 108 14.83 -8.49 18.38
N SER A 109 13.54 -8.23 18.38
CA SER A 109 12.76 -8.06 17.17
C SER A 109 11.97 -6.75 17.24
N GLU A 110 11.74 -6.19 16.06
CA GLU A 110 10.85 -5.08 15.84
C GLU A 110 9.66 -5.51 14.97
N GLY A 111 8.54 -4.83 15.08
CA GLY A 111 7.35 -5.14 14.30
C GLY A 111 6.43 -3.95 14.14
N PHE A 112 5.44 -4.09 13.26
CA PHE A 112 4.40 -3.09 13.06
C PHE A 112 3.05 -3.59 13.56
N VAL A 113 2.39 -2.77 14.37
CA VAL A 113 1.05 -3.04 14.88
C VAL A 113 0.06 -2.12 14.17
N ARG A 114 -1.07 -2.69 13.77
CA ARG A 114 -2.17 -1.97 13.14
C ARG A 114 -3.41 -2.01 14.03
N ILE A 115 -4.04 -0.85 14.13
CA ILE A 115 -5.37 -0.63 14.68
C ILE A 115 -6.31 -0.45 13.49
N SER A 116 -7.33 -1.30 13.38
CA SER A 116 -8.41 -1.10 12.42
C SER A 116 -9.57 -0.38 13.11
N LEU A 117 -10.19 0.57 12.42
CA LEU A 117 -11.28 1.37 12.95
C LEU A 117 -12.60 1.00 12.27
N LEU A 118 -13.70 0.98 13.03
CA LEU A 118 -15.05 0.79 12.51
C LEU A 118 -15.57 2.01 11.74
N ARG A 119 -15.06 3.19 12.08
CA ARG A 119 -15.48 4.48 11.53
C ARG A 119 -14.32 5.48 11.62
N PRO A 120 -14.27 6.50 10.74
CA PRO A 120 -13.31 7.58 10.87
C PRO A 120 -13.36 8.20 12.27
N ALA A 121 -12.19 8.41 12.85
CA ALA A 121 -12.05 8.97 14.17
C ALA A 121 -11.75 10.48 14.07
N GLY A 122 -12.38 11.26 14.95
CA GLY A 122 -11.95 12.64 15.19
C GLY A 122 -10.59 12.67 15.92
N PRO A 123 -10.23 13.78 16.59
CA PRO A 123 -8.96 13.90 17.30
C PRO A 123 -8.85 12.86 18.42
N THR A 124 -8.23 11.72 18.10
CA THR A 124 -8.19 10.53 18.94
C THR A 124 -6.74 10.14 19.21
N ARG A 125 -6.52 9.58 20.39
CA ARG A 125 -5.25 9.01 20.82
C ARG A 125 -5.46 7.58 21.30
N TYR A 126 -4.46 6.76 21.11
CA TYR A 126 -4.51 5.33 21.42
C TYR A 126 -3.52 5.04 22.54
N VAL A 127 -4.04 4.72 23.72
CA VAL A 127 -3.20 4.22 24.82
C VAL A 127 -2.93 2.75 24.56
N ILE A 128 -1.65 2.42 24.41
CA ILE A 128 -1.19 1.07 24.10
C ILE A 128 -0.66 0.41 25.37
N GLN A 129 -1.23 -0.74 25.68
CA GLN A 129 -0.71 -1.64 26.70
C GLN A 129 -0.31 -2.96 26.05
N TRP A 130 0.63 -3.66 26.66
CA TRP A 130 1.03 -4.98 26.22
C TRP A 130 1.24 -5.90 27.41
N LYS A 131 1.18 -7.20 27.17
CA LYS A 131 1.67 -8.21 28.08
C LYS A 131 2.33 -9.32 27.29
N GLN A 132 3.13 -10.11 27.96
CA GLN A 132 3.84 -11.24 27.37
C GLN A 132 3.54 -12.53 28.11
N ARG A 133 3.80 -13.66 27.45
CA ARG A 133 3.83 -14.96 28.09
C ARG A 133 4.92 -15.84 27.52
N THR A 134 5.45 -16.71 28.36
CA THR A 134 6.41 -17.75 28.00
C THR A 134 5.85 -19.11 28.38
N GLN A 135 6.20 -20.14 27.60
CA GLN A 135 5.82 -21.51 27.92
C GLN A 135 6.97 -22.20 28.65
N ALA A 136 6.75 -22.61 29.89
CA ALA A 136 7.73 -23.33 30.69
C ALA A 136 7.05 -24.56 31.32
N MET A 137 7.63 -25.75 31.10
CA MET A 137 7.16 -27.01 31.69
C MET A 137 5.65 -27.29 31.48
N GLY A 138 5.11 -26.92 30.31
CA GLY A 138 3.70 -27.15 29.96
C GLY A 138 2.69 -26.12 30.50
N TYR A 139 3.13 -25.14 31.28
CA TYR A 139 2.31 -24.02 31.74
C TYR A 139 2.75 -22.71 31.09
N TYR A 140 1.82 -21.75 30.99
CA TYR A 140 2.12 -20.39 30.56
C TYR A 140 2.34 -19.51 31.78
N ASP A 141 3.49 -18.83 31.81
CA ASP A 141 3.74 -17.74 32.75
C ASP A 141 3.40 -16.43 32.04
N GLU A 142 2.35 -15.73 32.49
CA GLU A 142 1.87 -14.49 31.89
C GLU A 142 2.24 -13.27 32.74
N SER A 143 2.77 -12.22 32.09
CA SER A 143 3.04 -10.95 32.76
C SER A 143 1.77 -10.15 33.04
N GLN A 144 1.88 -9.19 33.97
CA GLN A 144 0.89 -8.13 34.11
C GLN A 144 0.86 -7.22 32.86
N TRP A 145 -0.23 -6.48 32.69
CA TRP A 145 -0.33 -5.46 31.65
C TRP A 145 0.60 -4.28 31.94
N ILE A 146 1.39 -3.90 30.95
CA ILE A 146 2.31 -2.76 31.00
C ILE A 146 1.82 -1.71 30.02
N THR A 147 1.65 -0.47 30.49
CA THR A 147 1.34 0.68 29.64
C THR A 147 2.62 1.18 28.98
N ALA A 148 2.63 1.25 27.65
CA ALA A 148 3.83 1.57 26.89
C ALA A 148 3.81 2.97 26.30
N SER A 149 2.76 3.32 25.54
CA SER A 149 2.75 4.55 24.75
C SER A 149 1.35 5.15 24.56
N VAL A 150 1.34 6.41 24.11
CA VAL A 150 0.16 7.06 23.55
C VAL A 150 0.46 7.35 22.08
N GLU A 151 -0.26 6.69 21.17
CA GLU A 151 -0.09 6.85 19.74
C GLU A 151 -1.17 7.75 19.15
N ALA A 152 -0.80 8.56 18.15
CA ALA A 152 -1.75 9.35 17.37
C ALA A 152 -2.28 8.59 16.16
N ASP A 153 -1.42 7.75 15.56
CA ASP A 153 -1.72 7.01 14.34
C ASP A 153 -2.23 5.61 14.64
N THR A 154 -2.94 5.03 13.67
CA THR A 154 -3.45 3.65 13.75
C THR A 154 -2.43 2.60 13.29
N PHE A 155 -1.22 3.02 12.96
CA PHE A 155 -0.13 2.16 12.51
C PHE A 155 1.17 2.68 13.13
N PHE A 156 1.79 1.85 13.96
CA PHE A 156 2.96 2.24 14.74
C PHE A 156 3.96 1.09 14.88
N LYS A 157 5.21 1.45 15.17
CA LYS A 157 6.32 0.51 15.29
C LYS A 157 6.54 0.11 16.76
N VAL A 158 6.81 -1.17 16.99
CA VAL A 158 7.16 -1.73 18.30
C VAL A 158 8.55 -2.33 18.22
N LYS A 159 9.39 -2.05 19.21
CA LYS A 159 10.78 -2.55 19.33
C LYS A 159 10.97 -3.34 20.62
N GLY A 160 12.08 -4.08 20.72
CA GLY A 160 12.43 -4.80 21.95
C GLY A 160 11.59 -6.06 22.20
N LEU A 161 10.99 -6.63 21.15
CA LEU A 161 10.26 -7.89 21.24
C LEU A 161 11.26 -9.05 21.38
N ILE A 162 11.05 -9.93 22.36
CA ILE A 162 11.98 -11.02 22.64
C ILE A 162 11.63 -12.23 21.76
N PRO A 163 12.58 -12.80 20.99
CA PRO A 163 12.36 -14.02 20.21
C PRO A 163 11.85 -15.20 21.05
N GLY A 164 10.86 -15.94 20.54
CA GLY A 164 10.24 -17.08 21.22
C GLY A 164 9.22 -16.71 22.31
N VAL A 165 9.03 -15.42 22.59
CA VAL A 165 8.02 -14.94 23.54
C VAL A 165 6.72 -14.60 22.79
N GLN A 166 5.58 -14.80 23.44
CA GLN A 166 4.28 -14.44 22.89
C GLN A 166 3.77 -13.13 23.48
N TYR A 167 3.36 -12.19 22.63
CA TYR A 167 2.86 -10.89 23.02
C TYR A 167 1.38 -10.73 22.72
N ARG A 168 0.72 -9.92 23.55
CA ARG A 168 -0.67 -9.48 23.34
C ARG A 168 -0.75 -7.99 23.60
N PHE A 169 -1.40 -7.27 22.69
CA PHE A 169 -1.58 -5.83 22.76
C PHE A 169 -3.01 -5.50 23.19
N MET A 170 -3.18 -4.45 23.98
CA MET A 170 -4.47 -3.86 24.33
C MET A 170 -4.46 -2.39 23.95
N VAL A 171 -5.51 -1.95 23.28
CA VAL A 171 -5.64 -0.58 22.80
C VAL A 171 -6.87 0.06 23.40
N THR A 172 -6.69 1.19 24.07
CA THR A 172 -7.78 2.05 24.51
C THR A 172 -7.81 3.31 23.65
N ALA A 173 -8.92 3.54 22.95
CA ALA A 173 -9.14 4.79 22.22
C ALA A 173 -9.61 5.90 23.19
N VAL A 174 -8.98 7.06 23.11
CA VAL A 174 -9.23 8.22 23.99
C VAL A 174 -9.43 9.45 23.12
N GLY A 175 -10.61 10.06 23.21
CA GLY A 175 -10.95 11.32 22.57
C GLY A 175 -10.87 12.50 23.55
N PRO A 176 -11.27 13.71 23.13
CA PRO A 176 -11.20 14.90 23.96
C PRO A 176 -12.07 14.78 25.23
N THR A 177 -13.21 14.11 25.12
CA THR A 177 -14.15 13.92 26.24
C THR A 177 -13.85 12.67 27.08
N GLY A 178 -12.76 11.96 26.81
CA GLY A 178 -12.39 10.72 27.52
C GLY A 178 -12.48 9.48 26.62
N ARG A 179 -12.73 8.32 27.22
CA ARG A 179 -12.63 7.02 26.57
C ARG A 179 -13.71 6.77 25.52
N LEU A 180 -13.31 6.23 24.36
CA LEU A 180 -14.17 5.93 23.20
C LEU A 180 -14.43 4.42 23.06
N GLY A 181 -15.20 3.88 24.00
CA GLY A 181 -15.57 2.45 24.06
C GLY A 181 -14.65 1.60 24.94
N GLU A 182 -14.85 0.28 24.93
CA GLU A 182 -14.03 -0.65 25.70
C GLU A 182 -12.66 -0.90 25.03
N PRO A 183 -11.61 -1.28 25.79
CA PRO A 183 -10.31 -1.59 25.23
C PRO A 183 -10.42 -2.87 24.43
N LEU A 184 -9.74 -2.89 23.29
CA LEU A 184 -9.68 -4.08 22.46
C LEU A 184 -8.32 -4.75 22.61
N THR A 185 -8.32 -6.07 22.79
CA THR A 185 -7.10 -6.88 22.85
C THR A 185 -6.86 -7.62 21.55
N SER A 186 -5.61 -7.68 21.10
CA SER A 186 -5.20 -8.53 19.99
C SER A 186 -5.25 -10.02 20.36
N ALA A 187 -5.10 -10.89 19.36
CA ALA A 187 -4.69 -12.27 19.58
C ALA A 187 -3.25 -12.34 20.11
N TRP A 188 -2.86 -13.48 20.69
CA TRP A 188 -1.47 -13.76 21.02
C TRP A 188 -0.65 -13.93 19.73
N SER A 189 0.51 -13.28 19.66
CA SER A 189 1.45 -13.39 18.53
C SER A 189 2.82 -13.78 19.02
N GLU A 190 3.37 -14.84 18.43
CA GLU A 190 4.70 -15.34 18.76
C GLU A 190 5.78 -14.64 17.96
N ILE A 191 6.87 -14.27 18.64
CA ILE A 191 8.01 -13.64 18.01
C ILE A 191 8.93 -14.72 17.44
N SER A 192 9.26 -14.59 16.16
CA SER A 192 10.09 -15.53 15.44
C SER A 192 11.49 -15.63 16.05
N THR A 193 11.98 -16.85 16.24
CA THR A 193 13.38 -17.14 16.60
C THR A 193 14.30 -17.20 15.39
N ASN A 194 13.75 -17.17 14.17
CA ASN A 194 14.53 -17.19 12.94
C ASN A 194 15.14 -15.82 12.67
N THR A 195 16.45 -15.80 12.41
CA THR A 195 17.20 -14.60 12.02
C THR A 195 17.06 -14.25 10.55
N ALA A 196 16.78 -15.25 9.69
CA ALA A 196 16.61 -15.06 8.26
C ALA A 196 15.15 -14.75 7.89
N PRO A 197 14.89 -13.79 6.97
CA PRO A 197 13.55 -13.49 6.49
C PRO A 197 12.90 -14.68 5.80
N LYS A 198 11.63 -14.95 6.14
CA LYS A 198 10.80 -15.96 5.47
C LYS A 198 10.39 -15.48 4.09
N MET A 199 10.41 -16.38 3.12
CA MET A 199 9.91 -16.12 1.77
C MET A 199 8.42 -15.73 1.79
N PRO A 200 7.96 -14.77 0.95
CA PRO A 200 6.54 -14.44 0.82
C PRO A 200 5.68 -15.68 0.55
N SER A 201 4.49 -15.72 1.16
CA SER A 201 3.55 -16.82 0.92
C SER A 201 3.03 -16.82 -0.52
N GLN A 202 2.73 -18.01 -1.03
CA GLN A 202 2.09 -18.20 -2.33
C GLN A 202 0.64 -18.67 -2.11
N PRO A 203 -0.30 -18.35 -3.03
CA PRO A 203 -0.10 -17.59 -4.25
C PRO A 203 -0.04 -16.07 -4.02
N ILE A 204 0.75 -15.38 -4.84
CA ILE A 204 0.75 -13.92 -4.93
C ILE A 204 -0.33 -13.52 -5.94
N THR A 205 -1.26 -12.69 -5.50
CA THR A 205 -2.38 -12.19 -6.31
C THR A 205 -2.09 -10.79 -6.84
N LEU A 206 -2.43 -10.55 -8.10
CA LEU A 206 -2.27 -9.27 -8.78
C LEU A 206 -3.63 -8.84 -9.34
N ARG A 207 -4.05 -7.62 -8.99
CA ARG A 207 -5.32 -7.04 -9.46
C ARG A 207 -5.04 -5.75 -10.22
N ASN A 208 -5.39 -5.71 -11.49
CA ASN A 208 -5.23 -4.51 -12.28
C ASN A 208 -6.26 -3.44 -11.89
N GLY A 209 -5.90 -2.18 -12.11
CA GLY A 209 -6.78 -1.03 -11.94
C GLY A 209 -6.32 0.15 -12.78
N TYR A 210 -7.18 1.16 -12.90
CA TYR A 210 -6.85 2.41 -13.58
C TYR A 210 -7.19 3.59 -12.68
N ASN A 211 -6.30 4.59 -12.67
CA ASN A 211 -6.49 5.84 -11.94
C ASN A 211 -6.03 7.00 -12.83
N SER A 212 -6.80 8.08 -12.92
CA SER A 212 -6.49 9.23 -13.78
C SER A 212 -5.11 9.83 -13.52
N ASP A 213 -4.67 9.82 -12.26
CA ASP A 213 -3.42 10.46 -11.84
C ASP A 213 -2.24 9.49 -11.92
N LYS A 214 -2.50 8.19 -11.70
CA LYS A 214 -1.47 7.14 -11.63
C LYS A 214 -1.42 6.22 -12.85
N GLY A 215 -2.26 6.45 -13.85
CA GLY A 215 -2.37 5.66 -15.08
C GLY A 215 -2.85 4.22 -14.82
N VAL A 216 -2.33 3.28 -15.59
CA VAL A 216 -2.54 1.85 -15.35
C VAL A 216 -1.79 1.43 -14.10
N THR A 217 -2.46 0.70 -13.23
CA THR A 217 -1.94 0.26 -11.94
C THR A 217 -2.19 -1.21 -11.70
N ALA A 218 -1.40 -1.82 -10.82
CA ALA A 218 -1.67 -3.15 -10.29
C ALA A 218 -1.50 -3.18 -8.77
N HIS A 219 -2.40 -3.87 -8.08
CA HIS A 219 -2.34 -4.14 -6.65
C HIS A 219 -1.80 -5.54 -6.41
N LEU A 220 -0.68 -5.60 -5.69
CA LEU A 220 0.01 -6.83 -5.31
C LEU A 220 -0.36 -7.23 -3.88
N GLU A 221 -0.91 -8.43 -3.70
CA GLU A 221 -1.42 -8.92 -2.43
C GLU A 221 -1.11 -10.41 -2.22
N TRP A 222 -0.72 -10.80 -1.01
CA TRP A 222 -0.52 -12.19 -0.58
C TRP A 222 -0.95 -12.37 0.88
N GLN A 223 -1.13 -13.62 1.30
CA GLN A 223 -1.53 -13.95 2.68
C GLN A 223 -0.39 -13.66 3.65
N ARG A 224 -0.59 -12.76 4.60
CA ARG A 224 0.44 -12.34 5.57
C ARG A 224 0.14 -12.88 6.96
N THR A 225 1.20 -13.18 7.69
CA THR A 225 1.20 -13.59 9.09
C THR A 225 2.11 -12.67 9.90
N PRO A 226 1.91 -12.55 11.23
CA PRO A 226 2.76 -11.70 12.07
C PRO A 226 4.25 -12.08 12.06
N GLN A 227 4.61 -13.28 11.58
CA GLN A 227 5.98 -13.77 11.45
C GLN A 227 6.65 -13.41 10.12
N ASP A 228 5.90 -12.84 9.18
CA ASP A 228 6.46 -12.38 7.92
C ASP A 228 7.21 -11.05 8.12
N SER A 229 8.11 -10.76 7.19
CA SER A 229 8.92 -9.54 7.22
C SER A 229 8.07 -8.28 7.03
N CYS A 230 8.49 -7.19 7.65
CA CYS A 230 7.99 -5.84 7.39
C CYS A 230 8.65 -5.17 6.18
N PHE A 231 9.72 -5.74 5.66
CA PHE A 231 10.53 -5.16 4.59
C PHE A 231 10.62 -6.11 3.40
N TYR A 232 10.40 -5.58 2.21
CA TYR A 232 10.42 -6.35 0.96
C TYR A 232 11.20 -5.65 -0.12
N LYS A 233 11.85 -6.43 -0.97
CA LYS A 233 12.43 -5.99 -2.23
C LYS A 233 11.53 -6.43 -3.36
N LEU A 234 11.01 -5.48 -4.12
CA LEU A 234 10.22 -5.72 -5.30
C LEU A 234 11.04 -5.42 -6.55
N GLN A 235 10.90 -6.28 -7.54
CA GLN A 235 11.49 -6.11 -8.86
C GLN A 235 10.39 -6.34 -9.90
N LEU A 236 10.03 -5.28 -10.61
CA LEU A 236 9.09 -5.29 -11.71
C LEU A 236 9.88 -5.29 -13.01
N SER A 237 9.61 -6.24 -13.90
CA SER A 237 10.26 -6.31 -15.21
C SER A 237 9.24 -6.57 -16.30
N ASN A 238 9.42 -5.89 -17.44
CA ASN A 238 8.80 -6.25 -18.72
C ASN A 238 9.92 -6.61 -19.72
N ALA A 239 9.59 -6.75 -21.00
CA ALA A 239 10.55 -7.10 -22.04
C ALA A 239 11.67 -6.05 -22.25
N SER A 240 11.43 -4.78 -21.91
CA SER A 240 12.32 -3.65 -22.22
C SER A 240 12.98 -3.03 -20.99
N THR A 241 12.40 -3.19 -19.81
CA THR A 241 12.76 -2.46 -18.59
C THR A 241 12.68 -3.34 -17.35
N GLN A 242 13.50 -3.00 -16.37
CA GLN A 242 13.50 -3.62 -15.05
C GLN A 242 13.68 -2.54 -14.00
N VAL A 243 12.77 -2.52 -13.03
CA VAL A 243 12.73 -1.55 -11.95
C VAL A 243 12.72 -2.29 -10.62
N THR A 244 13.65 -1.95 -9.74
CA THR A 244 13.75 -2.52 -8.40
C THR A 244 13.45 -1.45 -7.36
N ARG A 245 12.65 -1.79 -6.34
CA ARG A 245 12.28 -0.91 -5.23
C ARG A 245 12.23 -1.67 -3.91
N ASP A 246 12.75 -1.04 -2.87
CA ASP A 246 12.54 -1.48 -1.50
C ASP A 246 11.22 -0.92 -0.98
N VAL A 247 10.43 -1.76 -0.33
CA VAL A 247 9.12 -1.42 0.23
C VAL A 247 9.09 -1.79 1.70
N THR A 248 8.67 -0.83 2.52
CA THR A 248 8.29 -1.07 3.92
C THR A 248 6.79 -1.23 3.96
N LEU A 249 6.28 -2.26 4.62
CA LEU A 249 4.85 -2.44 4.79
C LEU A 249 4.25 -1.25 5.53
N ASP A 250 3.10 -0.82 5.07
CA ASP A 250 2.26 0.18 5.70
C ASP A 250 0.93 -0.45 6.17
N SER A 251 -0.01 0.38 6.55
CA SER A 251 -1.36 -0.07 6.95
C SER A 251 -2.21 -0.62 5.80
N SER A 252 -1.73 -0.56 4.55
CA SER A 252 -2.49 -0.97 3.38
C SER A 252 -2.55 -2.50 3.23
N SER A 253 -3.62 -2.98 2.58
CA SER A 253 -3.80 -4.41 2.30
C SER A 253 -2.93 -4.91 1.15
N SER A 254 -2.44 -4.03 0.28
CA SER A 254 -1.76 -4.37 -0.97
C SER A 254 -0.73 -3.33 -1.37
N ILE A 255 0.33 -3.75 -2.05
CA ILE A 255 1.33 -2.84 -2.62
C ILE A 255 0.86 -2.35 -3.99
N LEU A 256 0.85 -1.03 -4.20
CA LEU A 256 0.47 -0.41 -5.47
C LEU A 256 1.67 -0.30 -6.42
N LEU A 257 1.50 -0.80 -7.64
CA LEU A 257 2.41 -0.66 -8.78
C LEU A 257 1.80 0.34 -9.78
N PRO A 258 2.22 1.62 -9.78
CA PRO A 258 1.62 2.65 -10.63
C PRO A 258 2.34 2.80 -11.98
N HIS A 259 1.73 3.55 -12.90
CA HIS A 259 2.30 3.99 -14.18
C HIS A 259 2.78 2.83 -15.08
N LEU A 260 2.00 1.76 -15.13
CA LEU A 260 2.24 0.65 -16.04
C LEU A 260 1.83 1.04 -17.47
N GLU A 261 2.43 0.39 -18.47
CA GLU A 261 2.01 0.49 -19.87
C GLU A 261 0.76 -0.36 -20.09
N PHE A 262 -0.07 0.03 -21.05
CA PHE A 262 -1.25 -0.76 -21.42
C PHE A 262 -0.86 -2.05 -22.13
N ASP A 263 -1.68 -3.09 -21.95
CA ASP A 263 -1.59 -4.38 -22.64
C ASP A 263 -0.19 -5.03 -22.65
N THR A 264 0.55 -4.86 -21.57
CA THR A 264 1.96 -5.27 -21.46
C THR A 264 2.14 -6.39 -20.44
N ASP A 265 2.93 -7.40 -20.80
CA ASP A 265 3.29 -8.50 -19.90
C ASP A 265 4.39 -8.08 -18.93
N TYR A 266 4.08 -8.20 -17.64
CA TYR A 266 4.97 -7.89 -16.54
C TYR A 266 5.24 -9.14 -15.69
N SER A 267 6.48 -9.24 -15.21
CA SER A 267 6.88 -10.17 -14.16
C SER A 267 7.22 -9.39 -12.90
N VAL A 268 6.63 -9.79 -11.77
CA VAL A 268 6.89 -9.22 -10.45
C VAL A 268 7.61 -10.25 -9.61
N THR A 269 8.78 -9.87 -9.13
CA THR A 269 9.59 -10.66 -8.21
C THR A 269 9.63 -9.99 -6.84
N VAL A 270 9.34 -10.74 -5.78
CA VAL A 270 9.27 -10.24 -4.40
C VAL A 270 10.17 -11.09 -3.51
N ALA A 271 11.05 -10.45 -2.74
CA ALA A 271 11.83 -11.10 -1.69
C ALA A 271 11.64 -10.37 -0.36
N ALA A 272 11.53 -11.12 0.74
CA ALA A 272 11.53 -10.53 2.08
C ALA A 272 12.95 -10.13 2.47
N MET A 273 13.09 -9.01 3.17
CA MET A 273 14.36 -8.47 3.64
C MET A 273 14.41 -8.45 5.17
N SER A 274 15.60 -8.46 5.75
CA SER A 274 15.81 -8.18 7.17
C SER A 274 15.73 -6.66 7.46
N SER A 275 15.65 -6.29 8.74
CA SER A 275 15.59 -4.89 9.17
C SER A 275 16.82 -4.07 8.74
N ASP A 276 18.00 -4.71 8.80
CA ASP A 276 19.29 -4.16 8.35
C ASP A 276 19.47 -4.19 6.82
N LYS A 277 18.52 -4.78 6.08
CA LYS A 277 18.54 -4.97 4.62
C LYS A 277 19.71 -5.80 4.08
N ILE A 278 20.44 -6.52 4.94
CA ILE A 278 21.60 -7.33 4.54
C ILE A 278 21.14 -8.71 4.06
N GLN A 279 20.20 -9.32 4.77
CA GLN A 279 19.69 -10.64 4.45
C GLN A 279 18.41 -10.55 3.61
N MET A 280 18.28 -11.49 2.67
CA MET A 280 17.10 -11.62 1.83
C MET A 280 16.64 -13.08 1.79
N SER A 281 15.33 -13.28 1.74
CA SER A 281 14.75 -14.58 1.49
C SER A 281 14.97 -15.03 0.05
N ARG A 282 14.62 -16.29 -0.24
CA ARG A 282 14.39 -16.71 -1.62
C ARG A 282 13.30 -15.82 -2.25
N PRO A 283 13.45 -15.38 -3.51
CA PRO A 283 12.46 -14.56 -4.18
C PRO A 283 11.30 -15.42 -4.72
N VAL A 284 10.11 -14.82 -4.79
CA VAL A 284 8.93 -15.37 -5.46
C VAL A 284 8.59 -14.52 -6.67
N THR A 285 8.42 -15.14 -7.82
CA THR A 285 8.05 -14.45 -9.07
C THR A 285 6.65 -14.85 -9.52
N THR A 286 5.87 -13.87 -9.97
CA THR A 286 4.56 -14.07 -10.60
C THR A 286 4.40 -13.15 -11.81
N GLY A 287 3.73 -13.62 -12.86
CA GLY A 287 3.50 -12.87 -14.09
C GLY A 287 2.06 -12.36 -14.18
N PHE A 288 1.86 -11.19 -14.77
CA PHE A 288 0.53 -10.66 -15.09
C PHE A 288 0.58 -9.79 -16.34
N LYS A 289 -0.56 -9.70 -17.03
CA LYS A 289 -0.75 -8.74 -18.12
C LYS A 289 -1.49 -7.52 -17.60
N SER A 290 -0.99 -6.32 -17.89
CA SER A 290 -1.64 -5.06 -17.49
C SER A 290 -2.95 -4.83 -18.26
N LEU A 291 -3.78 -3.90 -17.79
CA LEU A 291 -5.05 -3.59 -18.45
C LEU A 291 -4.84 -3.14 -19.91
N PRO A 292 -5.70 -3.56 -20.85
CA PRO A 292 -5.67 -3.04 -22.19
C PRO A 292 -6.33 -1.65 -22.24
N CYS A 293 -5.87 -0.81 -23.16
CA CYS A 293 -6.36 0.57 -23.27
C CYS A 293 -7.86 0.64 -23.55
N ARG A 294 -8.39 -0.31 -24.34
CA ARG A 294 -9.81 -0.41 -24.69
C ARG A 294 -10.74 -0.57 -23.49
N ASP A 295 -10.29 -1.27 -22.44
CA ASP A 295 -11.10 -1.53 -21.24
C ASP A 295 -11.23 -0.27 -20.38
N VAL A 296 -10.32 0.70 -20.56
CA VAL A 296 -10.30 1.96 -19.83
C VAL A 296 -10.98 3.07 -20.63
N HIS A 297 -10.62 3.23 -21.90
CA HIS A 297 -11.06 4.37 -22.72
C HIS A 297 -12.19 4.02 -23.72
N GLY A 298 -12.60 2.76 -23.78
CA GLY A 298 -13.58 2.26 -24.73
C GLY A 298 -12.97 1.84 -26.08
N GLN A 299 -13.71 1.00 -26.79
CA GLN A 299 -13.33 0.56 -28.14
C GLN A 299 -13.30 1.74 -29.11
N GLY A 300 -12.26 1.81 -29.93
CA GLY A 300 -12.11 2.86 -30.94
C GLY A 300 -11.75 4.25 -30.39
N SER A 301 -11.30 4.35 -29.14
CA SER A 301 -10.79 5.61 -28.59
C SER A 301 -9.49 6.04 -29.29
N LEU A 302 -9.44 7.31 -29.69
CA LEU A 302 -8.24 7.95 -30.26
C LEU A 302 -7.07 8.04 -29.27
N GLN A 303 -7.31 7.78 -27.98
CA GLN A 303 -6.28 7.74 -26.93
C GLN A 303 -5.53 6.40 -26.90
N CYS A 304 -6.06 5.38 -27.57
CA CYS A 304 -5.47 4.06 -27.64
C CYS A 304 -4.74 3.84 -28.96
N ALA A 305 -3.80 2.89 -28.97
CA ALA A 305 -3.26 2.37 -30.22
C ALA A 305 -4.40 1.78 -31.07
N PRO A 306 -4.37 1.96 -32.41
CA PRO A 306 -5.41 1.43 -33.28
C PRO A 306 -5.55 -0.08 -33.14
N GLU A 307 -6.77 -0.56 -32.97
CA GLU A 307 -7.06 -1.99 -32.93
C GLU A 307 -6.99 -2.58 -34.35
N PRO A 308 -6.50 -3.82 -34.52
CA PRO A 308 -6.44 -4.47 -35.82
C PRO A 308 -7.85 -4.79 -36.34
N ALA A 309 -8.05 -4.66 -37.64
CA ALA A 309 -9.28 -5.10 -38.30
C ALA A 309 -9.45 -6.62 -38.21
N THR A 310 -10.68 -7.10 -38.10
CA THR A 310 -11.00 -8.53 -38.02
C THR A 310 -11.69 -9.01 -39.31
N ASP A 311 -11.94 -10.31 -39.43
CA ASP A 311 -12.69 -10.92 -40.55
C ASP A 311 -12.13 -10.57 -41.94
N LEU A 312 -10.79 -10.53 -42.05
CA LEU A 312 -10.12 -10.33 -43.33
C LEU A 312 -10.45 -11.49 -44.28
N THR A 313 -11.11 -11.18 -45.38
CA THR A 313 -11.47 -12.12 -46.43
C THR A 313 -10.91 -11.64 -47.76
N VAL A 314 -10.39 -12.58 -48.55
CA VAL A 314 -9.82 -12.30 -49.86
C VAL A 314 -10.48 -13.22 -50.88
N VAL A 315 -11.10 -12.63 -51.90
CA VAL A 315 -11.74 -13.35 -53.01
C VAL A 315 -11.04 -12.98 -54.30
N VAL A 316 -10.25 -13.92 -54.83
CA VAL A 316 -9.56 -13.74 -56.11
C VAL A 316 -10.54 -14.04 -57.24
N ARG A 317 -10.67 -13.10 -58.18
CA ARG A 317 -11.51 -13.23 -59.36
C ARG A 317 -10.71 -13.80 -60.54
N PRO A 318 -11.39 -14.44 -61.52
CA PRO A 318 -10.74 -15.03 -62.69
C PRO A 318 -9.96 -14.04 -63.57
N ASN A 319 -10.20 -12.73 -63.40
CA ASN A 319 -9.53 -11.65 -64.10
C ASN A 319 -8.20 -11.21 -63.43
N GLY A 320 -7.71 -11.95 -62.44
CA GLY A 320 -6.50 -11.62 -61.69
C GLY A 320 -6.70 -10.60 -60.57
N THR A 321 -7.90 -10.05 -60.38
CA THR A 321 -8.17 -9.06 -59.31
C THR A 321 -8.57 -9.72 -58.00
N GLY A 322 -8.04 -9.24 -56.88
CA GLY A 322 -8.42 -9.67 -55.53
C GLY A 322 -9.41 -8.69 -54.89
N LEU A 323 -10.57 -9.17 -54.44
CA LEU A 323 -11.45 -8.41 -53.54
C LEU A 323 -11.06 -8.72 -52.10
N VAL A 324 -10.50 -7.74 -51.39
CA VAL A 324 -10.18 -7.82 -49.97
C VAL A 324 -11.30 -7.15 -49.20
N SER A 325 -11.87 -7.79 -48.17
CA SER A 325 -12.84 -7.17 -47.26
C SER A 325 -12.56 -7.51 -45.80
N TRP A 326 -12.92 -6.62 -44.88
CA TRP A 326 -12.65 -6.78 -43.45
C TRP A 326 -13.76 -6.16 -42.60
N LYS A 327 -13.73 -6.41 -41.30
CA LYS A 327 -14.58 -5.75 -40.32
C LYS A 327 -13.79 -4.65 -39.60
N PRO A 328 -14.26 -3.39 -39.61
CA PRO A 328 -13.64 -2.29 -38.88
C PRO A 328 -13.49 -2.59 -37.39
N SER A 329 -12.37 -2.20 -36.80
CA SER A 329 -12.09 -2.36 -35.36
C SER A 329 -12.70 -1.26 -34.49
N ALA A 330 -13.17 -0.18 -35.11
CA ALA A 330 -13.81 0.95 -34.47
C ALA A 330 -14.86 1.55 -35.42
N ASP A 331 -15.61 2.55 -34.95
CA ASP A 331 -16.41 3.40 -35.82
C ASP A 331 -15.52 3.99 -36.93
N VAL A 332 -16.01 3.94 -38.16
CA VAL A 332 -15.32 4.43 -39.37
C VAL A 332 -14.94 5.91 -39.22
N GLN A 333 -15.70 6.69 -38.45
CA GLN A 333 -15.36 8.10 -38.17
C GLN A 333 -14.09 8.28 -37.33
N ASN A 334 -13.71 7.28 -36.53
CA ASN A 334 -12.52 7.30 -35.68
C ASN A 334 -11.29 6.67 -36.35
N ILE A 335 -11.43 6.20 -37.59
CA ILE A 335 -10.35 5.59 -38.37
C ILE A 335 -9.95 6.56 -39.48
N LEU A 336 -8.66 6.87 -39.60
CA LEU A 336 -8.18 7.78 -40.63
C LEU A 336 -7.95 7.04 -41.96
N PHE A 337 -7.23 5.93 -41.90
CA PHE A 337 -6.92 5.09 -43.05
C PHE A 337 -6.63 3.65 -42.62
N TYR A 338 -6.77 2.72 -43.55
CA TYR A 338 -6.29 1.35 -43.47
C TYR A 338 -5.02 1.21 -44.31
N GLN A 339 -4.10 0.36 -43.87
CA GLN A 339 -2.92 -0.02 -44.66
C GLN A 339 -3.06 -1.51 -45.00
N ILE A 340 -3.17 -1.82 -46.29
CA ILE A 340 -3.15 -3.19 -46.79
C ILE A 340 -1.74 -3.48 -47.28
N VAL A 341 -1.16 -4.56 -46.76
CA VAL A 341 0.13 -5.09 -47.19
C VAL A 341 -0.11 -6.45 -47.83
N TYR A 342 0.30 -6.62 -49.09
CA TYR A 342 0.20 -7.90 -49.79
C TYR A 342 1.50 -8.23 -50.52
N HIS A 343 1.70 -9.51 -50.78
CA HIS A 343 2.87 -10.00 -51.52
C HIS A 343 2.42 -10.45 -52.89
N ALA A 344 2.77 -9.68 -53.92
CA ALA A 344 2.52 -10.04 -55.32
C ALA A 344 3.58 -11.05 -55.77
N ILE A 345 3.13 -12.07 -56.51
CA ILE A 345 4.01 -13.08 -57.12
C ILE A 345 4.11 -12.74 -58.60
N SER A 346 5.33 -12.47 -59.08
CA SER A 346 5.61 -12.28 -60.51
C SER A 346 6.06 -13.60 -61.14
N ASP A 347 5.49 -13.94 -62.30
CA ASP A 347 5.87 -15.11 -63.10
C ASP A 347 7.14 -14.88 -63.95
N GLU A 348 7.76 -13.71 -63.87
CA GLU A 348 9.06 -13.45 -64.52
C GLU A 348 10.18 -14.15 -63.74
N TYR A 349 10.67 -15.25 -64.33
CA TYR A 349 11.89 -16.03 -64.01
C TYR A 349 12.32 -15.96 -62.52
N ASP A 350 11.91 -16.98 -61.74
CA ASP A 350 12.21 -17.25 -60.32
C ASP A 350 11.16 -16.89 -59.23
N CYS A 351 9.86 -16.70 -59.57
CA CYS A 351 8.80 -16.49 -58.56
C CYS A 351 9.19 -15.43 -57.52
N SER A 352 9.62 -14.26 -57.98
CA SER A 352 9.99 -13.18 -57.08
C SER A 352 8.75 -12.66 -56.33
N THR A 353 8.86 -12.56 -55.01
CA THR A 353 7.81 -12.01 -54.15
C THR A 353 8.11 -10.54 -53.88
N GLN A 354 7.25 -9.66 -54.34
CA GLN A 354 7.35 -8.22 -54.10
C GLN A 354 6.30 -7.78 -53.08
N GLN A 355 6.74 -7.08 -52.04
CA GLN A 355 5.83 -6.52 -51.04
C GLN A 355 5.23 -5.20 -51.56
N GLU A 356 3.91 -5.15 -51.64
CA GLU A 356 3.15 -3.97 -52.04
C GLU A 356 2.35 -3.43 -50.85
N ILE A 357 2.24 -2.10 -50.75
CA ILE A 357 1.56 -1.41 -49.65
C ILE A 357 0.55 -0.42 -50.23
N VAL A 358 -0.72 -0.56 -49.86
CA VAL A 358 -1.82 0.31 -50.30
C VAL A 358 -2.48 0.96 -49.08
N ASN A 359 -2.52 2.29 -49.05
CA ASN A 359 -3.21 3.04 -48.00
C ASN A 359 -4.60 3.45 -48.49
N ILE A 360 -5.63 3.14 -47.71
CA ILE A 360 -7.04 3.31 -48.08
C ILE A 360 -7.69 4.23 -47.05
N PRO A 361 -8.26 5.37 -47.44
CA PRO A 361 -8.95 6.24 -46.49
C PRO A 361 -10.21 5.55 -45.97
N ALA A 362 -10.50 5.68 -44.66
CA ALA A 362 -11.57 4.93 -44.00
C ALA A 362 -12.98 5.24 -44.52
N VAL A 363 -13.17 6.40 -45.18
CA VAL A 363 -14.42 6.76 -45.86
C VAL A 363 -14.79 5.83 -47.02
N SER A 364 -13.84 5.00 -47.46
CA SER A 364 -14.04 3.94 -48.43
C SER A 364 -14.67 2.73 -47.72
N TYR A 365 -15.69 2.12 -48.32
CA TYR A 365 -16.30 0.88 -47.84
C TYR A 365 -15.24 -0.15 -47.40
N PRO A 366 -15.56 -1.09 -46.49
CA PRO A 366 -14.60 -2.03 -45.92
C PRO A 366 -14.21 -3.15 -46.89
N PHE A 367 -14.05 -2.80 -48.17
CA PHE A 367 -13.52 -3.64 -49.22
C PHE A 367 -12.68 -2.82 -50.20
N VAL A 368 -11.63 -3.41 -50.74
CA VAL A 368 -10.83 -2.85 -51.82
C VAL A 368 -10.53 -3.90 -52.88
N LEU A 369 -10.48 -3.45 -54.13
CA LEU A 369 -10.19 -4.25 -55.31
C LEU A 369 -8.73 -4.01 -55.67
N LEU A 370 -7.90 -5.03 -55.51
CA LEU A 370 -6.49 -5.04 -55.90
C LEU A 370 -6.39 -5.71 -57.28
N GLY A 371 -5.51 -5.21 -58.14
CA GLY A 371 -5.30 -5.71 -59.50
C GLY A 371 -3.84 -5.71 -59.89
#